data_AF-A0A0C3E3P3-F1
#
_entry.id   AF-A0A0C3E3P3-F1
#
_cell.length_a   1.000
_cell.length_b   1.000
_cell.length_c   1.000
_cell.angle_alpha   90.00
_cell.angle_beta   90.00
_cell.angle_gamma   90.00
#
_symmetry.space_group_name_H-M   'P 1'
#
loop_
_entity.id
_entity.type
_entity.pdbx_description
1 polymer ?
#
loop_
_entity_poly.entity_id
_entity_poly.type
_entity_poly.pdbx_seq_one_letter_code
_entity_poly.pdbx_strand_id
1 'polypeptide(L)'
;MSVSKEEEKTVDISSADLDQVHSFSIGFTTNLAKAGVDIQAASKDKALGLLAAHRVDFDPNSAESKHVLRKIDMRIMPMLFLVYVIMLMDKNSLSYAAIFGIKDDCHLTGSEYSWLGSLVYFGYLGGEIPATFLMQRVPLAKYFSAMCMLWGLIVAMHALCRDFAGLATARFLLGFIEVCTAPCTIYILGSWYTKKEQVTRVALWYTCTGWANVFGGFFAWTIYQAPTFRWKALFIFYGSMTSLLGVFLYFYLAPSPTDARWLSEEEKTIALERVRSNKTGTEVWRFNWPQLKEAFLDPRFYLIFLLLVSTGLPNGGLTVFGPTIIAGFGYSTEMTTLLSMAPGAAAVFGTVVALVVAKYTNRTIAAVYTLILSCIGVIMMFTIPSEHISARYGGYVLTLQFPICILFVITFMTAGVGGSTKKFAFGAAYQLGYAVGNIIGPQTFRANEAPNYYTAKYTMLAFLIFTIILVTTIGIIHKFWNTTRDKQDSIDAQNGVVHERIENEEFADLTDFRLRSFRYPV
;
A
#
# COMPACT_ATOMS: atom_id res chain seq x y z
N MET A 1 -20.57 -42.44 50.63
CA MET A 1 -19.14 -42.28 50.98
C MET A 1 -18.69 -40.94 50.43
N SER A 2 -18.37 -40.01 51.33
CA SER A 2 -17.64 -38.74 51.21
C SER A 2 -17.83 -37.83 49.98
N VAL A 3 -18.57 -36.74 50.22
CA VAL A 3 -18.46 -35.42 49.59
C VAL A 3 -17.15 -34.76 50.03
N SER A 4 -16.31 -34.28 49.12
CA SER A 4 -15.19 -33.38 49.41
C SER A 4 -15.55 -31.95 49.00
N LYS A 5 -15.57 -31.04 49.98
CA LYS A 5 -15.73 -29.59 49.82
C LYS A 5 -14.44 -28.99 49.27
N GLU A 6 -14.53 -28.21 48.20
CA GLU A 6 -13.52 -27.20 47.83
C GLU A 6 -13.93 -25.87 48.46
N GLU A 7 -13.00 -25.25 49.19
CA GLU A 7 -13.16 -23.96 49.87
C GLU A 7 -13.21 -22.81 48.85
N GLU A 8 -14.31 -22.07 48.87
CA GLU A 8 -14.48 -20.80 48.17
C GLU A 8 -13.70 -19.72 48.96
N LYS A 9 -12.51 -19.33 48.48
CA LYS A 9 -11.80 -18.14 49.00
C LYS A 9 -12.47 -16.89 48.46
N THR A 10 -13.37 -16.30 49.25
CA THR A 10 -13.84 -14.92 49.06
C THR A 10 -12.67 -13.96 49.31
N VAL A 11 -12.24 -13.25 48.27
CA VAL A 11 -11.32 -12.12 48.37
C VAL A 11 -12.13 -10.92 48.87
N ASP A 12 -11.93 -10.53 50.14
CA ASP A 12 -12.50 -9.30 50.70
C ASP A 12 -11.85 -8.09 50.01
N ILE A 13 -12.60 -7.45 49.10
CA ILE A 13 -12.25 -6.16 48.51
C ILE A 13 -12.53 -5.10 49.57
N SER A 14 -11.52 -4.32 49.95
CA SER A 14 -11.70 -3.28 50.98
C SER A 14 -12.69 -2.20 50.50
N SER A 15 -13.46 -1.62 51.41
CA SER A 15 -14.41 -0.54 51.08
C SER A 15 -13.73 0.68 50.44
N ALA A 16 -12.44 0.90 50.72
CA ALA A 16 -11.64 1.96 50.11
C ALA A 16 -11.36 1.71 48.60
N ASP A 17 -11.23 0.45 48.19
CA ASP A 17 -11.02 0.08 46.78
C ASP A 17 -12.33 0.20 45.99
N LEU A 18 -13.47 -0.13 46.60
CA LEU A 18 -14.80 0.08 46.01
C LEU A 18 -15.14 1.56 45.83
N ASP A 19 -14.76 2.41 46.79
CA ASP A 19 -14.95 3.86 46.72
C ASP A 19 -14.00 4.52 45.69
N GLN A 20 -12.79 3.99 45.48
CA GLN A 20 -11.91 4.43 44.38
C GLN A 20 -12.44 4.03 43.00
N VAL A 21 -13.01 2.83 42.86
CA VAL A 21 -13.64 2.37 41.62
C VAL A 21 -14.91 3.17 41.31
N HIS A 22 -15.73 3.48 42.32
CA HIS A 22 -16.93 4.31 42.15
C HIS A 22 -16.60 5.78 41.83
N SER A 23 -15.63 6.39 42.53
CA SER A 23 -15.23 7.77 42.25
C SER A 23 -14.56 7.93 40.87
N PHE A 24 -13.82 6.93 40.41
CA PHE A 24 -13.23 6.91 39.07
C PHE A 24 -14.27 6.66 37.97
N SER A 25 -15.23 5.76 38.19
CA SER A 25 -16.38 5.55 37.30
C SER A 25 -17.12 6.86 37.05
N ILE A 26 -17.44 7.59 38.13
CA ILE A 26 -18.12 8.88 38.06
C ILE A 26 -17.25 9.92 37.35
N GLY A 27 -15.96 10.05 37.71
CA GLY A 27 -15.03 10.99 37.07
C GLY A 27 -14.79 10.74 35.57
N PHE A 28 -14.73 9.47 35.17
CA PHE A 28 -14.55 9.04 33.78
C PHE A 28 -15.82 9.23 32.94
N THR A 29 -17.00 8.90 33.48
CA THR A 29 -18.28 9.20 32.81
C THR A 29 -18.50 10.70 32.65
N THR A 30 -18.03 11.50 33.61
CA THR A 30 -18.14 12.97 33.55
C THR A 30 -17.20 13.55 32.48
N ASN A 31 -16.02 12.95 32.26
CA ASN A 31 -15.09 13.36 31.20
C ASN A 31 -15.54 12.92 29.79
N LEU A 32 -16.17 11.73 29.66
CA LEU A 32 -16.78 11.27 28.40
C LEU A 32 -18.00 12.11 27.99
N ALA A 33 -18.84 12.49 28.95
CA ALA A 33 -19.96 13.41 28.73
C ALA A 33 -19.48 14.81 28.28
N LYS A 34 -18.39 15.32 28.88
CA LYS A 34 -17.76 16.59 28.48
C LYS A 34 -17.10 16.55 27.09
N ALA A 35 -16.69 15.36 26.63
CA ALA A 35 -16.13 15.15 25.29
C ALA A 35 -17.19 14.88 24.19
N GLY A 36 -18.49 14.87 24.54
CA GLY A 36 -19.58 14.64 23.58
C GLY A 36 -19.66 13.20 23.06
N VAL A 37 -19.07 12.23 23.78
CA VAL A 37 -19.11 10.81 23.43
C VAL A 37 -20.36 10.19 24.02
N ASP A 38 -21.19 9.55 23.19
CA ASP A 38 -22.37 8.81 23.64
C ASP A 38 -21.94 7.64 24.53
N ILE A 39 -22.29 7.74 25.82
CA ILE A 39 -21.89 6.79 26.87
C ILE A 39 -22.47 5.38 26.60
N GLN A 40 -23.63 5.28 25.92
CA GLN A 40 -24.21 4.00 25.50
C GLN A 40 -23.48 3.36 24.30
N ALA A 41 -22.81 4.17 23.47
CA ALA A 41 -21.94 3.67 22.41
C ALA A 41 -20.57 3.24 22.96
N ALA A 42 -20.02 3.99 23.94
CA ALA A 42 -18.77 3.66 24.61
C ALA A 42 -18.86 2.37 25.45
N SER A 43 -20.01 2.06 26.05
CA SER A 43 -20.22 0.82 26.80
C SER A 43 -20.30 -0.44 25.91
N LYS A 44 -20.40 -0.29 24.59
CA LYS A 44 -20.38 -1.39 23.60
C LYS A 44 -18.99 -1.62 22.99
N ASP A 45 -18.01 -0.78 23.30
CA ASP A 45 -16.67 -0.91 22.76
C ASP A 45 -15.88 -1.93 23.59
N LYS A 46 -15.74 -3.15 23.03
CA LYS A 46 -14.98 -4.25 23.65
C LYS A 46 -13.54 -3.85 24.01
N ALA A 47 -12.95 -2.89 23.30
CA ALA A 47 -11.61 -2.40 23.61
C ALA A 47 -11.60 -1.56 24.89
N LEU A 48 -12.60 -0.70 25.11
CA LEU A 48 -12.75 0.07 26.34
C LEU A 48 -13.03 -0.82 27.56
N GLY A 49 -13.87 -1.85 27.40
CA GLY A 49 -14.16 -2.81 28.47
C GLY A 49 -12.91 -3.56 28.95
N LEU A 50 -12.05 -4.00 28.02
CA LEU A 50 -10.79 -4.69 28.35
C LEU A 50 -9.79 -3.75 29.03
N LEU A 51 -9.64 -2.52 28.53
CA LEU A 51 -8.73 -1.51 29.10
C LEU A 51 -9.18 -1.03 30.50
N ALA A 52 -10.49 -1.02 30.77
CA ALA A 52 -11.03 -0.68 32.08
C ALA A 52 -10.84 -1.82 33.11
N ALA A 53 -10.83 -3.08 32.66
CA ALA A 53 -10.72 -4.25 33.53
C ALA A 53 -9.28 -4.58 33.96
N HIS A 54 -8.28 -4.23 33.14
CA HIS A 54 -6.87 -4.55 33.41
C HIS A 54 -6.00 -3.29 33.32
N ARG A 55 -5.69 -2.67 34.47
CA ARG A 55 -4.65 -1.62 34.54
C ARG A 55 -3.28 -2.27 34.40
N VAL A 56 -2.63 -2.08 33.26
CA VAL A 56 -1.21 -2.42 33.08
C VAL A 56 -0.43 -1.11 33.07
N ASP A 57 0.56 -0.96 33.95
CA ASP A 57 1.56 0.10 33.84
C ASP A 57 2.37 -0.15 32.57
N PHE A 58 2.01 0.56 31.50
CA PHE A 58 2.51 0.29 30.16
C PHE A 58 3.83 1.03 29.91
N ASP A 59 4.93 0.28 29.93
CA ASP A 59 6.19 0.72 29.32
C ASP A 59 6.27 0.20 27.86
N PRO A 60 6.24 1.08 26.84
CA PRO A 60 6.42 0.71 25.44
C PRO A 60 7.69 -0.10 25.15
N ASN A 61 8.74 0.05 25.97
CA ASN A 61 10.04 -0.59 25.80
C ASN A 61 10.22 -1.88 26.59
N SER A 62 9.23 -2.27 27.40
CA SER A 62 9.22 -3.52 28.16
C SER A 62 9.47 -4.75 27.28
N ALA A 63 10.08 -5.78 27.87
CA ALA A 63 10.34 -7.05 27.18
C ALA A 63 9.03 -7.70 26.67
N GLU A 64 7.93 -7.52 27.42
CA GLU A 64 6.59 -8.01 27.11
C GLU A 64 5.99 -7.31 25.88
N SER A 65 6.03 -5.98 25.82
CA SER A 65 5.59 -5.20 24.64
C SER A 65 6.31 -5.65 23.36
N LYS A 66 7.64 -5.89 23.44
CA LYS A 66 8.44 -6.40 22.32
C LYS A 66 8.15 -7.86 21.97
N HIS A 67 7.74 -8.68 22.93
CA HIS A 67 7.32 -10.06 22.68
C HIS A 67 5.97 -10.08 21.93
N VAL A 68 5.01 -9.31 22.41
CA VAL A 68 3.69 -9.15 21.76
C VAL A 68 3.85 -8.62 20.35
N LEU A 69 4.69 -7.59 20.13
CA LEU A 69 4.98 -7.07 18.79
C LEU A 69 5.52 -8.15 17.85
N ARG A 70 6.49 -8.95 18.28
CA ARG A 70 7.04 -10.05 17.46
C ARG A 70 5.98 -11.10 17.12
N LYS A 71 5.08 -11.40 18.07
CA LYS A 71 3.96 -12.34 17.85
C LYS A 71 2.96 -11.80 16.82
N ILE A 72 2.67 -10.50 16.86
CA ILE A 72 1.85 -9.80 15.87
C ILE A 72 2.53 -9.81 14.50
N ASP A 73 3.80 -9.44 14.43
CA ASP A 73 4.57 -9.44 13.18
C ASP A 73 4.59 -10.82 12.53
N MET A 74 4.83 -11.89 13.28
CA MET A 74 4.90 -13.25 12.72
C MET A 74 3.56 -13.80 12.22
N ARG A 75 2.44 -13.15 12.53
CA ARG A 75 1.10 -13.62 12.10
C ARG A 75 0.45 -12.68 11.09
N ILE A 76 0.41 -11.38 11.39
CA ILE A 76 -0.31 -10.40 10.56
C ILE A 76 0.52 -10.01 9.33
N MET A 77 1.81 -9.76 9.48
CA MET A 77 2.63 -9.29 8.35
C MET A 77 2.77 -10.34 7.23
N PRO A 78 3.07 -11.63 7.50
CA PRO A 78 3.12 -12.64 6.44
C PRO A 78 1.81 -12.78 5.68
N MET A 79 0.66 -12.68 6.36
CA MET A 79 -0.66 -12.74 5.72
C MET A 79 -0.85 -11.57 4.76
N LEU A 80 -0.65 -10.34 5.23
CA LEU A 80 -0.80 -9.14 4.40
C LEU A 80 0.22 -9.13 3.26
N PHE A 81 1.47 -9.49 3.54
CA PHE A 81 2.54 -9.60 2.56
C PHE A 81 2.19 -10.59 1.44
N LEU A 82 1.69 -11.78 1.80
CA LEU A 82 1.30 -12.80 0.84
C LEU A 82 0.14 -12.32 -0.05
N VAL A 83 -0.87 -11.65 0.54
CA VAL A 83 -1.98 -11.06 -0.25
C VAL A 83 -1.45 -10.10 -1.31
N TYR A 84 -0.52 -9.21 -0.94
CA TYR A 84 0.04 -8.25 -1.92
C TYR A 84 0.92 -8.87 -2.97
N VAL A 85 1.73 -9.87 -2.60
CA VAL A 85 2.56 -10.58 -3.57
C VAL A 85 1.67 -11.23 -4.63
N ILE A 86 0.60 -11.91 -4.19
CA ILE A 86 -0.38 -12.51 -5.08
C ILE A 86 -1.12 -11.44 -5.90
N MET A 87 -1.46 -10.30 -5.29
CA MET A 87 -2.10 -9.16 -5.97
C MET A 87 -1.28 -8.67 -7.16
N LEU A 88 0.01 -8.50 -6.95
CA LEU A 88 0.91 -8.04 -7.99
C LEU A 88 1.22 -9.14 -9.02
N MET A 89 1.24 -10.42 -8.61
CA MET A 89 1.34 -11.55 -9.54
C MET A 89 0.14 -11.61 -10.48
N ASP A 90 -1.08 -11.41 -9.97
CA ASP A 90 -2.30 -11.41 -10.76
C ASP A 90 -2.33 -10.26 -11.76
N LYS A 91 -1.82 -9.07 -11.40
CA LYS A 91 -1.63 -7.97 -12.36
C LYS A 91 -0.67 -8.33 -13.49
N ASN A 92 0.41 -9.03 -13.17
CA ASN A 92 1.42 -9.45 -14.13
C ASN A 92 0.99 -10.67 -14.96
N SER A 93 -0.06 -11.39 -14.57
CA SER A 93 -0.52 -12.60 -15.28
C SER A 93 -0.79 -12.38 -16.76
N LEU A 94 -1.31 -11.21 -17.16
CA LEU A 94 -1.56 -10.87 -18.57
C LEU A 94 -0.29 -10.98 -19.42
N SER A 95 0.81 -10.50 -18.86
CA SER A 95 2.03 -10.27 -19.62
C SER A 95 2.80 -11.57 -19.85
N TYR A 96 2.68 -12.53 -18.92
CA TYR A 96 3.08 -13.92 -19.14
C TYR A 96 2.12 -14.66 -20.09
N ALA A 97 0.81 -14.45 -19.97
CA ALA A 97 -0.16 -15.06 -20.90
C ALA A 97 0.09 -14.65 -22.36
N ALA A 98 0.58 -13.42 -22.60
CA ALA A 98 0.94 -12.94 -23.93
C ALA A 98 2.03 -13.75 -24.62
N ILE A 99 3.07 -14.16 -23.89
CA ILE A 99 4.15 -15.01 -24.44
C ILE A 99 3.75 -16.49 -24.51
N PHE A 100 2.62 -16.86 -23.90
CA PHE A 100 2.05 -18.22 -23.94
C PHE A 100 0.94 -18.39 -24.99
N GLY A 101 0.66 -17.37 -25.81
CA GLY A 101 -0.22 -17.48 -26.97
C GLY A 101 -1.67 -17.00 -26.76
N ILE A 102 -1.99 -16.27 -25.68
CA ILE A 102 -3.37 -15.76 -25.47
C ILE A 102 -3.87 -14.89 -26.63
N LYS A 103 -2.98 -14.17 -27.32
CA LYS A 103 -3.33 -13.31 -28.45
C LYS A 103 -3.87 -14.11 -29.63
N ASP A 104 -3.22 -15.23 -29.93
CA ASP A 104 -3.60 -16.10 -31.04
C ASP A 104 -4.85 -16.91 -30.69
N ASP A 105 -4.90 -17.47 -29.48
CA ASP A 105 -6.01 -18.31 -29.01
C ASP A 105 -7.34 -17.55 -28.85
N CYS A 106 -7.30 -16.24 -28.57
CA CYS A 106 -8.48 -15.39 -28.40
C CYS A 106 -8.68 -14.38 -29.54
N HIS A 107 -7.92 -14.52 -30.63
CA HIS A 107 -7.98 -13.65 -31.81
C HIS A 107 -7.87 -12.14 -31.49
N LEU A 108 -6.99 -11.78 -30.57
CA LEU A 108 -6.84 -10.41 -30.10
C LEU A 108 -6.01 -9.57 -31.08
N THR A 109 -6.52 -8.42 -31.45
CA THR A 109 -5.71 -7.37 -32.08
C THR A 109 -4.74 -6.77 -31.06
N GLY A 110 -3.66 -6.16 -31.55
CA GLY A 110 -2.70 -5.51 -30.65
C GLY A 110 -3.31 -4.35 -29.84
N SER A 111 -4.29 -3.63 -30.40
CA SER A 111 -5.02 -2.58 -29.69
C SER A 111 -5.90 -3.14 -28.58
N GLU A 112 -6.66 -4.21 -28.86
CA GLU A 112 -7.48 -4.92 -27.87
C GLU A 112 -6.62 -5.43 -26.70
N TYR A 113 -5.44 -6.00 -26.99
CA TYR A 113 -4.52 -6.43 -25.93
C TYR A 113 -4.09 -5.27 -25.02
N SER A 114 -3.77 -4.10 -25.58
CA SER A 114 -3.47 -2.90 -24.77
C SER A 114 -4.66 -2.48 -23.92
N TRP A 115 -5.88 -2.54 -24.45
CA TRP A 115 -7.11 -2.27 -23.69
C TRP A 115 -7.34 -3.25 -22.53
N LEU A 116 -7.02 -4.54 -22.67
CA LEU A 116 -7.09 -5.50 -21.57
C LEU A 116 -6.19 -5.11 -20.38
N GLY A 117 -5.07 -4.45 -20.66
CA GLY A 117 -4.22 -3.85 -19.64
C GLY A 117 -4.88 -2.67 -18.93
N SER A 118 -5.48 -1.75 -19.70
CA SER A 118 -6.11 -0.53 -19.18
C SER A 118 -7.42 -0.79 -18.42
N LEU A 119 -8.22 -1.78 -18.83
CA LEU A 119 -9.57 -2.04 -18.29
C LEU A 119 -9.60 -2.38 -16.80
N VAL A 120 -8.55 -3.00 -16.27
CA VAL A 120 -8.41 -3.25 -14.83
C VAL A 120 -8.45 -1.95 -14.04
N TYR A 121 -7.81 -0.89 -14.54
CA TYR A 121 -7.74 0.39 -13.85
C TYR A 121 -9.05 1.21 -13.97
N PHE A 122 -9.84 1.01 -15.03
CA PHE A 122 -11.21 1.52 -15.08
C PHE A 122 -12.11 0.85 -14.05
N GLY A 123 -12.00 -0.48 -13.91
CA GLY A 123 -12.68 -1.22 -12.85
C GLY A 123 -12.26 -0.74 -11.45
N TYR A 124 -10.95 -0.54 -11.25
CA TYR A 124 -10.39 -0.02 -10.01
C TYR A 124 -11.01 1.33 -9.61
N LEU A 125 -11.07 2.30 -10.55
CA LEU A 125 -11.71 3.60 -10.29
C LEU A 125 -13.20 3.48 -9.95
N GLY A 126 -13.92 2.59 -10.65
CA GLY A 126 -15.34 2.37 -10.39
C GLY A 126 -15.61 1.68 -9.05
N GLY A 127 -14.72 0.77 -8.62
CA GLY A 127 -14.86 -0.01 -7.41
C GLY A 127 -14.41 0.72 -6.13
N GLU A 128 -13.61 1.78 -6.24
CA GLU A 128 -13.05 2.50 -5.10
C GLU A 128 -14.13 3.08 -4.16
N ILE A 129 -15.18 3.70 -4.74
CA ILE A 129 -16.28 4.29 -3.97
C ILE A 129 -17.11 3.22 -3.26
N PRO A 130 -17.64 2.17 -3.95
CA PRO A 130 -18.32 1.06 -3.29
C PRO A 130 -17.45 0.39 -2.21
N ALA A 131 -16.19 0.10 -2.50
CA ALA A 131 -15.31 -0.59 -1.57
C ALA A 131 -15.13 0.20 -0.27
N THR A 132 -14.89 1.51 -0.37
CA THR A 132 -14.74 2.39 0.80
C THR A 132 -16.01 2.42 1.65
N PHE A 133 -17.18 2.43 1.02
CA PHE A 133 -18.47 2.42 1.71
C PHE A 133 -18.75 1.08 2.40
N LEU A 134 -18.50 -0.05 1.73
CA LEU A 134 -18.72 -1.37 2.30
C LEU A 134 -17.77 -1.62 3.48
N MET A 135 -16.49 -1.24 3.37
CA MET A 135 -15.49 -1.42 4.43
C MET A 135 -15.91 -0.82 5.78
N GLN A 136 -16.71 0.24 5.78
CA GLN A 136 -17.19 0.89 7.00
C GLN A 136 -18.41 0.19 7.62
N ARG A 137 -19.14 -0.63 6.85
CA ARG A 137 -20.42 -1.24 7.26
C ARG A 137 -20.34 -2.72 7.58
N VAL A 138 -19.38 -3.45 7.01
CA VAL A 138 -19.22 -4.89 7.21
C VAL A 138 -17.96 -5.23 8.01
N PRO A 139 -17.94 -6.36 8.74
CA PRO A 139 -16.74 -6.79 9.46
C PRO A 139 -15.54 -6.93 8.51
N LEU A 140 -14.51 -6.12 8.75
CA LEU A 140 -13.41 -5.91 7.80
C LEU A 140 -12.71 -7.20 7.38
N ALA A 141 -12.42 -8.11 8.32
CA ALA A 141 -11.74 -9.36 7.98
C ALA A 141 -12.60 -10.27 7.08
N LYS A 142 -13.91 -10.36 7.34
CA LYS A 142 -14.82 -11.17 6.50
C LYS A 142 -14.99 -10.54 5.12
N TYR A 143 -15.14 -9.22 5.07
CA TYR A 143 -15.22 -8.47 3.82
C TYR A 143 -13.97 -8.67 2.97
N PHE A 144 -12.79 -8.41 3.54
CA PHE A 144 -11.53 -8.51 2.82
C PHE A 144 -11.29 -9.93 2.32
N SER A 145 -11.55 -10.94 3.16
CA SER A 145 -11.41 -12.35 2.77
C SER A 145 -12.37 -12.75 1.66
N ALA A 146 -13.64 -12.32 1.72
CA ALA A 146 -14.63 -12.59 0.68
C ALA A 146 -14.25 -11.91 -0.64
N MET A 147 -13.73 -10.69 -0.61
CA MET A 147 -13.22 -10.01 -1.80
C MET A 147 -12.02 -10.74 -2.38
N CYS A 148 -11.08 -11.23 -1.57
CA CYS A 148 -9.97 -12.08 -2.06
C CYS A 148 -10.46 -13.37 -2.71
N MET A 149 -11.50 -14.02 -2.15
CA MET A 149 -12.08 -15.23 -2.74
C MET A 149 -12.71 -14.95 -4.12
N LEU A 150 -13.51 -13.88 -4.22
CA LEU A 150 -14.16 -13.45 -5.46
C LEU A 150 -13.15 -13.01 -6.52
N TRP A 151 -12.14 -12.25 -6.09
CA TRP A 151 -11.03 -11.83 -6.94
C TRP A 151 -10.30 -13.04 -7.52
N GLY A 152 -9.89 -14.01 -6.70
CA GLY A 152 -9.25 -15.24 -7.18
C GLY A 152 -10.14 -16.05 -8.14
N LEU A 153 -11.45 -16.09 -7.89
CA LEU A 153 -12.40 -16.74 -8.79
C LEU A 153 -12.44 -16.05 -10.16
N ILE A 154 -12.48 -14.72 -10.19
CA ILE A 154 -12.46 -13.94 -11.44
C ILE A 154 -11.14 -14.17 -12.19
N VAL A 155 -10.00 -14.23 -11.50
CA VAL A 155 -8.71 -14.58 -12.11
C VAL A 155 -8.79 -15.95 -12.77
N ALA A 156 -9.30 -16.98 -12.08
CA ALA A 156 -9.45 -18.32 -12.65
C ALA A 156 -10.42 -18.35 -13.85
N MET A 157 -11.48 -17.53 -13.82
CA MET A 157 -12.45 -17.43 -14.92
C MET A 157 -11.84 -16.89 -16.23
N HIS A 158 -10.69 -16.19 -16.19
CA HIS A 158 -10.01 -15.76 -17.42
C HIS A 158 -9.64 -16.93 -18.33
N ALA A 159 -9.41 -18.12 -17.77
CA ALA A 159 -9.10 -19.33 -18.54
C ALA A 159 -10.27 -19.81 -19.42
N LEU A 160 -11.51 -19.39 -19.11
CA LEU A 160 -12.72 -19.73 -19.85
C LEU A 160 -12.99 -18.78 -21.02
N CYS A 161 -12.38 -17.59 -21.00
CA CYS A 161 -12.57 -16.59 -22.04
C CYS A 161 -11.96 -17.06 -23.38
N ARG A 162 -12.62 -16.70 -24.48
CA ARG A 162 -12.21 -17.08 -25.85
C ARG A 162 -12.14 -15.90 -26.80
N ASP A 163 -12.52 -14.72 -26.33
CA ASP A 163 -12.69 -13.50 -27.11
C ASP A 163 -12.28 -12.28 -26.28
N PHE A 164 -12.15 -11.15 -26.96
CA PHE A 164 -11.85 -9.87 -26.33
C PHE A 164 -12.93 -9.49 -25.30
N ALA A 165 -14.22 -9.68 -25.60
CA ALA A 165 -15.31 -9.26 -24.73
C ALA A 165 -15.27 -10.01 -23.39
N GLY A 166 -15.09 -11.34 -23.40
CA GLY A 166 -14.96 -12.13 -22.17
C GLY A 166 -13.76 -11.70 -21.33
N LEU A 167 -12.59 -11.53 -21.96
CA LEU A 167 -11.39 -11.06 -21.27
C LEU A 167 -11.56 -9.64 -20.72
N ALA A 168 -12.17 -8.74 -21.49
CA ALA A 168 -12.43 -7.36 -21.10
C ALA A 168 -13.35 -7.27 -19.87
N THR A 169 -14.44 -8.04 -19.86
CA THR A 169 -15.34 -8.12 -18.70
C THR A 169 -14.63 -8.68 -17.48
N ALA A 170 -13.89 -9.79 -17.62
CA ALA A 170 -13.15 -10.38 -16.52
C ALA A 170 -12.13 -9.38 -15.93
N ARG A 171 -11.46 -8.59 -16.77
CA ARG A 171 -10.51 -7.55 -16.36
C ARG A 171 -11.14 -6.38 -15.65
N PHE A 172 -12.26 -5.90 -16.15
CA PHE A 172 -12.98 -4.82 -15.48
C PHE A 172 -13.46 -5.26 -14.09
N LEU A 173 -14.07 -6.45 -13.99
CA LEU A 173 -14.54 -7.00 -12.72
C LEU A 173 -13.39 -7.27 -11.75
N LEU A 174 -12.25 -7.75 -12.26
CA LEU A 174 -11.02 -7.94 -11.48
C LEU A 174 -10.65 -6.65 -10.74
N GLY A 175 -10.49 -5.55 -11.49
CA GLY A 175 -10.13 -4.25 -10.91
C GLY A 175 -11.17 -3.73 -9.91
N PHE A 176 -12.46 -3.94 -10.21
CA PHE A 176 -13.56 -3.50 -9.34
C PHE A 176 -13.55 -4.19 -7.97
N ILE A 177 -13.15 -5.46 -7.90
CA ILE A 177 -13.08 -6.22 -6.64
C ILE A 177 -11.72 -6.01 -5.93
N GLU A 178 -10.63 -5.99 -6.69
CA GLU A 178 -9.26 -5.93 -6.16
C GLU A 178 -8.96 -4.61 -5.42
N VAL A 179 -9.64 -3.51 -5.79
CA VAL A 179 -9.42 -2.15 -5.25
C VAL A 179 -9.49 -2.05 -3.73
N CYS A 180 -10.25 -2.93 -3.06
CA CYS A 180 -10.38 -2.90 -1.60
C CYS A 180 -9.11 -3.34 -0.86
N THR A 181 -8.17 -4.00 -1.53
CA THR A 181 -6.98 -4.60 -0.91
C THR A 181 -6.06 -3.56 -0.26
N ALA A 182 -5.79 -2.48 -0.99
CA ALA A 182 -5.03 -1.31 -0.51
C ALA A 182 -5.58 -0.72 0.80
N PRO A 183 -6.82 -0.21 0.82
CA PRO A 183 -7.38 0.39 2.02
C PRO A 183 -7.60 -0.61 3.15
N CYS A 184 -7.99 -1.87 2.86
CA CYS A 184 -8.19 -2.90 3.91
C CYS A 184 -6.89 -3.15 4.67
N THR A 185 -5.78 -3.31 3.95
CA THR A 185 -4.48 -3.55 4.58
C THR A 185 -4.02 -2.35 5.41
N ILE A 186 -4.15 -1.14 4.87
CA ILE A 186 -3.78 0.09 5.61
C ILE A 186 -4.57 0.18 6.92
N TYR A 187 -5.86 -0.13 6.89
CA TYR A 187 -6.70 -0.14 8.10
C TYR A 187 -6.26 -1.20 9.12
N ILE A 188 -5.98 -2.43 8.65
CA ILE A 188 -5.48 -3.51 9.52
C ILE A 188 -4.14 -3.10 10.13
N LEU A 189 -3.21 -2.56 9.35
CA LEU A 189 -1.93 -2.06 9.86
C LEU A 189 -2.13 -0.95 10.91
N GLY A 190 -3.07 -0.03 10.67
CA GLY A 190 -3.42 1.04 11.62
C GLY A 190 -4.00 0.53 12.95
N SER A 191 -4.62 -0.65 12.93
CA SER A 191 -5.23 -1.30 14.11
C SER A 191 -4.22 -2.09 14.95
N TRP A 192 -3.09 -2.50 14.37
CA TRP A 192 -2.10 -3.38 15.01
C TRP A 192 -0.78 -2.68 15.36
N TYR A 193 -0.41 -1.63 14.63
CA TYR A 193 0.92 -1.03 14.68
C TYR A 193 0.88 0.45 15.05
N THR A 194 1.85 0.89 15.84
CA THR A 194 2.03 2.32 16.13
C THR A 194 2.48 3.09 14.88
N LYS A 195 2.26 4.41 14.82
CA LYS A 195 2.70 5.26 13.69
C LYS A 195 4.19 5.07 13.33
N LYS A 196 5.05 4.89 14.33
CA LYS A 196 6.50 4.65 14.13
C LYS A 196 6.78 3.29 13.50
N GLU A 197 6.07 2.26 13.94
CA GLU A 197 6.22 0.89 13.43
C GLU A 197 5.71 0.73 12.01
N GLN A 198 4.61 1.41 11.67
CA GLN A 198 3.99 1.38 10.35
C GLN A 198 4.98 1.76 9.24
N VAL A 199 5.87 2.73 9.48
CA VAL A 199 6.88 3.16 8.49
C VAL A 199 7.74 1.98 8.00
N THR A 200 8.23 1.15 8.91
CA THR A 200 9.04 -0.04 8.55
C THR A 200 8.21 -1.09 7.81
N ARG A 201 6.94 -1.28 8.20
CA ARG A 201 6.06 -2.28 7.57
C ARG A 201 5.62 -1.84 6.18
N VAL A 202 5.40 -0.54 5.96
CA VAL A 202 5.15 0.03 4.63
C VAL A 202 6.37 -0.13 3.72
N ALA A 203 7.58 0.05 4.25
CA ALA A 203 8.81 -0.21 3.48
C ALA A 203 8.92 -1.70 3.07
N LEU A 204 8.61 -2.63 3.98
CA LEU A 204 8.56 -4.07 3.67
C LEU A 204 7.47 -4.37 2.63
N TRP A 205 6.29 -3.76 2.78
CA TRP A 205 5.19 -3.89 1.82
C TRP A 205 5.62 -3.46 0.41
N TYR A 206 6.41 -2.39 0.27
CA TYR A 206 6.90 -1.98 -1.05
C TYR A 206 7.78 -3.03 -1.76
N THR A 207 8.49 -3.87 -1.00
CA THR A 207 9.28 -4.97 -1.58
C THR A 207 8.42 -6.06 -2.23
N CYS A 208 7.12 -6.12 -1.93
CA CYS A 208 6.19 -7.10 -2.52
C CYS A 208 6.19 -7.02 -4.05
N THR A 209 6.40 -5.83 -4.64
CA THR A 209 6.53 -5.65 -6.09
C THR A 209 7.67 -6.48 -6.68
N GLY A 210 8.83 -6.48 -6.00
CA GLY A 210 9.97 -7.28 -6.43
C GLY A 210 9.71 -8.79 -6.25
N TRP A 211 9.16 -9.18 -5.10
CA TRP A 211 8.83 -10.58 -4.82
C TRP A 211 7.77 -11.14 -5.76
N ALA A 212 6.75 -10.36 -6.13
CA ALA A 212 5.74 -10.75 -7.10
C ALA A 212 6.32 -11.04 -8.49
N ASN A 213 7.34 -10.28 -8.91
CA ASN A 213 8.05 -10.58 -10.16
C ASN A 213 8.88 -11.87 -10.06
N VAL A 214 9.56 -12.10 -8.91
CA VAL A 214 10.33 -13.34 -8.67
C VAL A 214 9.41 -14.56 -8.67
N PHE A 215 8.38 -14.56 -7.84
CA PHE A 215 7.44 -15.69 -7.77
C PHE A 215 6.62 -15.82 -9.05
N GLY A 216 6.19 -14.70 -9.64
CA GLY A 216 5.45 -14.71 -10.90
C GLY A 216 6.26 -15.30 -12.06
N GLY A 217 7.54 -14.96 -12.17
CA GLY A 217 8.43 -15.55 -13.17
C GLY A 217 8.70 -17.03 -12.90
N PHE A 218 8.91 -17.39 -11.64
CA PHE A 218 9.13 -18.80 -11.24
C PHE A 218 7.94 -19.68 -11.61
N PHE A 219 6.73 -19.30 -11.17
CA PHE A 219 5.54 -20.10 -11.45
C PHE A 219 5.21 -20.13 -12.95
N ALA A 220 5.38 -19.01 -13.66
CA ALA A 220 5.24 -18.99 -15.11
C ALA A 220 6.22 -19.97 -15.79
N TRP A 221 7.49 -19.98 -15.39
CA TRP A 221 8.49 -20.93 -15.90
C TRP A 221 8.09 -22.39 -15.62
N THR A 222 7.62 -22.70 -14.40
CA THR A 222 7.17 -24.07 -14.07
C THR A 222 5.98 -24.52 -14.91
N ILE A 223 5.01 -23.64 -15.14
CA ILE A 223 3.80 -23.93 -15.93
C ILE A 223 4.13 -24.04 -17.42
N TYR A 224 5.14 -23.31 -17.89
CA TYR A 224 5.60 -23.41 -19.28
C TYR A 224 6.11 -24.80 -19.64
N GLN A 225 6.68 -25.54 -18.69
CA GLN A 225 7.13 -26.92 -18.87
C GLN A 225 5.97 -27.91 -19.10
N ALA A 226 4.74 -27.52 -18.78
CA ALA A 226 3.58 -28.34 -19.07
C ALA A 226 3.27 -28.37 -20.59
N PRO A 227 2.88 -29.54 -21.15
CA PRO A 227 2.71 -29.71 -22.59
C PRO A 227 1.43 -29.09 -23.16
N THR A 228 0.43 -28.73 -22.34
CA THR A 228 -0.87 -28.24 -22.83
C THR A 228 -1.45 -27.14 -21.93
N PHE A 229 -2.25 -26.24 -22.49
CA PHE A 229 -3.02 -25.19 -21.78
C PHE A 229 -2.19 -24.16 -20.99
N ARG A 230 -1.00 -23.78 -21.46
CA ARG A 230 -0.03 -22.96 -20.70
C ARG A 230 -0.60 -21.67 -20.09
N TRP A 231 -1.26 -20.81 -20.88
CA TRP A 231 -1.81 -19.55 -20.35
C TRP A 231 -3.08 -19.75 -19.51
N LYS A 232 -3.93 -20.73 -19.85
CA LYS A 232 -5.13 -21.06 -19.07
C LYS A 232 -4.75 -21.65 -17.71
N ALA A 233 -3.76 -22.53 -17.67
CA ALA A 233 -3.22 -23.11 -16.45
C ALA A 233 -2.62 -22.03 -15.53
N LEU A 234 -1.97 -21.01 -16.09
CA LEU A 234 -1.47 -19.86 -15.33
C LEU A 234 -2.60 -19.14 -14.57
N PHE A 235 -3.69 -18.78 -15.26
CA PHE A 235 -4.82 -18.10 -14.62
C PHE A 235 -5.54 -18.98 -13.61
N ILE A 236 -5.72 -20.28 -13.90
CA ILE A 236 -6.33 -21.22 -12.96
C ILE A 236 -5.46 -21.36 -11.70
N PHE A 237 -4.14 -21.50 -11.87
CA PHE A 237 -3.21 -21.66 -10.76
C PHE A 237 -3.18 -20.41 -9.87
N TYR A 238 -3.02 -19.23 -10.47
CA TYR A 238 -3.00 -17.97 -9.73
C TYR A 238 -4.34 -17.71 -9.04
N GLY A 239 -5.46 -17.83 -9.77
CA GLY A 239 -6.79 -17.63 -9.20
C GLY A 239 -7.11 -18.60 -8.07
N SER A 240 -6.71 -19.87 -8.20
CA SER A 240 -6.88 -20.87 -7.14
C SER A 240 -6.05 -20.53 -5.91
N MET A 241 -4.80 -20.10 -6.09
CA MET A 241 -3.93 -19.68 -4.99
C MET A 241 -4.52 -18.46 -4.25
N THR A 242 -5.01 -17.46 -5.00
CA THR A 242 -5.68 -16.27 -4.44
C THR A 242 -6.96 -16.65 -3.68
N SER A 243 -7.81 -17.52 -4.25
CA SER A 243 -9.05 -17.95 -3.60
C SER A 243 -8.78 -18.78 -2.34
N LEU A 244 -7.80 -19.67 -2.36
CA LEU A 244 -7.39 -20.46 -1.18
C LEU A 244 -6.83 -19.56 -0.08
N LEU A 245 -6.06 -18.53 -0.44
CA LEU A 245 -5.62 -17.53 0.52
C LEU A 245 -6.81 -16.75 1.10
N GLY A 246 -7.79 -16.38 0.30
CA GLY A 246 -9.03 -15.75 0.78
C GLY A 246 -9.76 -16.62 1.80
N VAL A 247 -9.87 -17.93 1.56
CA VAL A 247 -10.45 -18.88 2.53
C VAL A 247 -9.61 -18.93 3.81
N PHE A 248 -8.29 -18.97 3.70
CA PHE A 248 -7.39 -18.95 4.86
C PHE A 248 -7.57 -17.66 5.68
N LEU A 249 -7.61 -16.49 5.05
CA LEU A 249 -7.84 -15.23 5.74
C LEU A 249 -9.19 -15.20 6.45
N TYR A 250 -10.24 -15.80 5.86
CA TYR A 250 -11.56 -15.82 6.46
C TYR A 250 -11.57 -16.47 7.86
N PHE A 251 -10.74 -17.49 8.08
CA PHE A 251 -10.64 -18.19 9.36
C PHE A 251 -9.57 -17.61 10.30
N TYR A 252 -8.46 -17.11 9.77
CA TYR A 252 -7.28 -16.78 10.57
C TYR A 252 -7.00 -15.27 10.72
N LEU A 253 -7.55 -14.42 9.85
CA LEU A 253 -7.30 -12.98 9.89
C LEU A 253 -8.08 -12.32 11.04
N ALA A 254 -7.34 -11.74 11.98
CA ALA A 254 -7.90 -10.89 13.03
C ALA A 254 -7.70 -9.41 12.65
N PRO A 255 -8.78 -8.64 12.41
CA PRO A 255 -8.67 -7.25 11.96
C PRO A 255 -8.24 -6.31 13.09
N SER A 256 -8.44 -6.70 14.35
CA SER A 256 -8.12 -5.93 15.54
C SER A 256 -7.58 -6.82 16.67
N PRO A 257 -6.87 -6.26 17.67
CA PRO A 257 -6.42 -7.00 18.84
C PRO A 257 -7.56 -7.69 19.62
N THR A 258 -8.76 -7.10 19.66
CA THR A 258 -9.91 -7.66 20.39
C THR A 258 -10.42 -8.95 19.75
N ASP A 259 -10.37 -9.05 18.42
CA ASP A 259 -10.82 -10.21 17.65
C ASP A 259 -9.79 -11.36 17.60
N ALA A 260 -8.56 -11.12 18.06
CA ALA A 260 -7.49 -12.10 17.96
C ALA A 260 -7.64 -13.24 18.98
N ARG A 261 -8.02 -14.43 18.50
CA ARG A 261 -8.17 -15.63 19.35
C ARG A 261 -6.85 -16.21 19.88
N TRP A 262 -5.73 -15.77 19.31
CA TRP A 262 -4.41 -16.33 19.59
C TRP A 262 -3.56 -15.49 20.56
N LEU A 263 -4.08 -14.36 21.00
CA LEU A 263 -3.51 -13.54 22.08
C LEU A 263 -4.21 -13.88 23.40
N SER A 264 -3.45 -13.96 24.49
CA SER A 264 -4.03 -13.99 25.84
C SER A 264 -4.70 -12.66 26.18
N GLU A 265 -5.55 -12.60 27.20
CA GLU A 265 -6.21 -11.34 27.59
C GLU A 265 -5.20 -10.26 27.99
N GLU A 266 -4.14 -10.62 28.70
CA GLU A 266 -3.03 -9.71 29.03
C GLU A 266 -2.32 -9.18 27.77
N GLU A 267 -1.98 -10.07 26.82
CA GLU A 267 -1.33 -9.66 25.58
C GLU A 267 -2.24 -8.77 24.71
N LYS A 268 -3.56 -8.98 24.74
CA LYS A 268 -4.54 -8.11 24.08
C LYS A 268 -4.55 -6.72 24.70
N THR A 269 -4.54 -6.63 26.03
CA THR A 269 -4.48 -5.36 26.75
C THR A 269 -3.20 -4.61 26.39
N ILE A 270 -2.06 -5.30 26.39
CA ILE A 270 -0.77 -4.71 25.94
C ILE A 270 -0.85 -4.24 24.49
N ALA A 271 -1.41 -5.05 23.58
CA ALA A 271 -1.56 -4.67 22.19
C ALA A 271 -2.46 -3.43 22.02
N LEU A 272 -3.60 -3.38 22.72
CA LEU A 272 -4.51 -2.24 22.70
C LEU A 272 -3.85 -0.97 23.26
N GLU A 273 -3.14 -1.06 24.38
CA GLU A 273 -2.46 0.09 24.99
C GLU A 273 -1.34 0.64 24.09
N ARG A 274 -0.61 -0.24 23.38
CA ARG A 274 0.38 0.18 22.36
C ARG A 274 -0.26 1.05 21.28
N VAL A 275 -1.39 0.60 20.73
CA VAL A 275 -2.08 1.28 19.63
C VAL A 275 -2.97 2.43 20.14
N ARG A 276 -3.23 2.53 21.45
CA ARG A 276 -4.02 3.63 22.06
C ARG A 276 -3.48 5.01 21.70
N SER A 277 -2.15 5.14 21.64
CA SER A 277 -1.46 6.36 21.19
C SER A 277 -1.82 6.78 19.76
N ASN A 278 -2.23 5.85 18.89
CA ASN A 278 -2.66 6.17 17.53
C ASN A 278 -4.02 6.88 17.50
N LYS A 279 -4.83 6.79 18.58
CA LYS A 279 -6.21 7.28 18.65
C LYS A 279 -7.05 6.89 17.41
N THR A 280 -6.83 5.68 16.89
CA THR A 280 -7.53 5.14 15.72
C THR A 280 -9.01 4.86 15.99
N GLY A 281 -9.43 4.88 17.26
CA GLY A 281 -10.81 4.77 17.69
C GLY A 281 -11.55 6.09 17.46
N THR A 282 -12.38 6.14 16.42
CA THR A 282 -13.26 7.25 16.07
C THR A 282 -12.53 8.54 15.70
N GLU A 283 -11.83 8.55 14.56
CA GLU A 283 -11.84 9.79 13.77
C GLU A 283 -13.31 10.08 13.45
N VAL A 284 -13.94 10.94 14.24
CA VAL A 284 -15.20 11.57 13.84
C VAL A 284 -14.83 12.32 12.57
N TRP A 285 -15.16 11.74 11.42
CA TRP A 285 -14.86 12.28 10.09
C TRP A 285 -15.67 13.57 9.92
N ARG A 286 -15.19 14.66 10.53
CA ARG A 286 -15.77 15.99 10.38
C ARG A 286 -15.15 16.58 9.14
N PHE A 287 -15.82 16.31 8.02
CA PHE A 287 -15.46 16.92 6.75
C PHE A 287 -15.37 18.44 6.92
N ASN A 288 -14.17 18.98 6.68
CA ASN A 288 -13.86 20.37 6.94
C ASN A 288 -13.64 21.10 5.61
N TRP A 289 -14.66 21.85 5.18
CA TRP A 289 -14.63 22.56 3.90
C TRP A 289 -13.45 23.55 3.74
N PRO A 290 -13.08 24.34 4.76
CA PRO A 290 -11.83 25.10 4.75
C PRO A 290 -10.57 24.27 4.46
N GLN A 291 -10.43 23.08 5.06
CA GLN A 291 -9.27 22.21 4.78
C GLN A 291 -9.28 21.70 3.34
N LEU A 292 -10.46 21.40 2.78
CA LEU A 292 -10.58 20.98 1.39
C LEU A 292 -10.21 22.11 0.42
N LYS A 293 -10.67 23.35 0.68
CA LYS A 293 -10.26 24.52 -0.09
C LYS A 293 -8.75 24.73 -0.03
N GLU A 294 -8.16 24.59 1.17
CA GLU A 294 -6.71 24.66 1.34
C GLU A 294 -5.98 23.57 0.55
N ALA A 295 -6.53 22.34 0.49
CA ALA A 295 -6.00 21.24 -0.31
C ALA A 295 -5.90 21.60 -1.81
N PHE A 296 -6.95 22.20 -2.38
CA PHE A 296 -6.97 22.59 -3.79
C PHE A 296 -6.12 23.81 -4.14
N LEU A 297 -5.79 24.64 -3.15
CA LEU A 297 -4.88 25.78 -3.30
C LEU A 297 -3.41 25.37 -3.12
N ASP A 298 -3.15 24.19 -2.55
CA ASP A 298 -1.82 23.67 -2.34
C ASP A 298 -1.21 23.18 -3.67
N PRO A 299 -0.09 23.75 -4.15
CA PRO A 299 0.52 23.33 -5.41
C PRO A 299 0.95 21.85 -5.38
N ARG A 300 1.26 21.30 -4.21
CA ARG A 300 1.68 19.88 -4.07
C ARG A 300 0.56 18.91 -4.44
N PHE A 301 -0.71 19.31 -4.33
CA PHE A 301 -1.85 18.50 -4.75
C PHE A 301 -1.73 18.12 -6.23
N TYR A 302 -1.51 19.11 -7.10
CA TYR A 302 -1.36 18.90 -8.53
C TYR A 302 -0.03 18.23 -8.88
N LEU A 303 1.05 18.56 -8.17
CA LEU A 303 2.35 17.92 -8.38
C LEU A 303 2.29 16.41 -8.07
N ILE A 304 1.64 16.01 -6.99
CA ILE A 304 1.45 14.60 -6.63
C ILE A 304 0.58 13.90 -7.67
N PHE A 305 -0.56 14.49 -8.06
CA PHE A 305 -1.39 13.94 -9.13
C PHE A 305 -0.57 13.68 -10.41
N LEU A 306 0.15 14.69 -10.90
CA LEU A 306 0.96 14.59 -12.12
C LEU A 306 2.11 13.59 -11.97
N LEU A 307 2.71 13.49 -10.78
CA LEU A 307 3.77 12.54 -10.47
C LEU A 307 3.24 11.10 -10.56
N LEU A 308 2.03 10.85 -10.05
CA LEU A 308 1.42 9.53 -10.11
C LEU A 308 0.98 9.17 -11.53
N VAL A 309 0.51 10.14 -12.32
CA VAL A 309 0.29 9.93 -13.76
C VAL A 309 1.60 9.57 -14.46
N SER A 310 2.69 10.28 -14.15
CA SER A 310 3.96 10.11 -14.85
C SER A 310 4.72 8.84 -14.51
N THR A 311 4.59 8.36 -13.27
CA THR A 311 5.10 7.06 -12.84
C THR A 311 4.17 5.91 -13.22
N GLY A 312 2.86 6.15 -13.26
CA GLY A 312 1.85 5.18 -13.67
C GLY A 312 1.95 4.78 -15.14
N LEU A 313 2.36 5.69 -16.03
CA LEU A 313 2.51 5.40 -17.46
C LEU A 313 3.55 4.29 -17.74
N PRO A 314 4.82 4.42 -17.28
CA PRO A 314 5.77 3.30 -17.33
C PRO A 314 5.27 2.05 -16.62
N ASN A 315 4.60 2.19 -15.46
CA ASN A 315 4.09 1.07 -14.68
C ASN A 315 3.09 0.22 -15.48
N GLY A 316 2.03 0.83 -16.00
CA GLY A 316 1.00 0.11 -16.76
C GLY A 316 1.55 -0.55 -18.01
N GLY A 317 2.44 0.14 -18.72
CA GLY A 317 3.09 -0.39 -19.92
C GLY A 317 3.99 -1.61 -19.62
N LEU A 318 4.90 -1.48 -18.66
CA LEU A 318 5.85 -2.56 -18.31
C LEU A 318 5.16 -3.75 -17.64
N THR A 319 4.10 -3.54 -16.86
CA THR A 319 3.31 -4.62 -16.26
C THR A 319 2.65 -5.49 -17.33
N VAL A 320 2.16 -4.90 -18.43
CA VAL A 320 1.43 -5.60 -19.49
C VAL A 320 2.34 -6.17 -20.57
N PHE A 321 3.47 -5.51 -20.86
CA PHE A 321 4.37 -5.90 -21.95
C PHE A 321 5.72 -6.45 -21.48
N GLY A 322 5.99 -6.53 -20.17
CA GLY A 322 7.30 -6.89 -19.62
C GLY A 322 7.96 -8.13 -20.24
N PRO A 323 7.37 -9.33 -20.10
CA PRO A 323 7.89 -10.54 -20.73
C PRO A 323 7.92 -10.45 -22.27
N THR A 324 6.99 -9.73 -22.89
CA THR A 324 7.01 -9.49 -24.35
C THR A 324 8.23 -8.67 -24.78
N ILE A 325 8.67 -7.70 -23.98
CA ILE A 325 9.89 -6.91 -24.23
C ILE A 325 11.12 -7.80 -24.13
N ILE A 326 11.20 -8.65 -23.10
CA ILE A 326 12.33 -9.58 -22.91
C ILE A 326 12.40 -10.57 -24.08
N ALA A 327 11.27 -11.17 -24.48
CA ALA A 327 11.20 -12.02 -25.66
C ALA A 327 11.60 -11.27 -26.94
N GLY A 328 11.20 -10.00 -27.07
CA GLY A 328 11.56 -9.12 -28.18
C GLY A 328 13.05 -8.81 -28.31
N PHE A 329 13.87 -9.09 -27.29
CA PHE A 329 15.32 -9.03 -27.41
C PHE A 329 15.94 -10.23 -28.14
N GLY A 330 15.20 -11.33 -28.30
CA GLY A 330 15.66 -12.56 -28.96
C GLY A 330 15.80 -13.78 -28.05
N TYR A 331 15.34 -13.71 -26.80
CA TYR A 331 15.32 -14.85 -25.89
C TYR A 331 14.17 -15.82 -26.21
N SER A 332 14.39 -17.11 -25.99
CA SER A 332 13.31 -18.11 -26.04
C SER A 332 12.24 -17.82 -24.97
N THR A 333 11.02 -18.31 -25.16
CA THR A 333 9.92 -18.13 -24.18
C THR A 333 10.28 -18.70 -22.81
N GLU A 334 10.95 -19.85 -22.78
CA GLU A 334 11.42 -20.46 -21.53
C GLU A 334 12.42 -19.56 -20.81
N MET A 335 13.46 -19.09 -21.52
CA MET A 335 14.46 -18.21 -20.95
C MET A 335 13.86 -16.86 -20.55
N THR A 336 12.90 -16.35 -21.33
CA THR A 336 12.15 -15.13 -21.01
C THR A 336 11.42 -15.22 -19.67
N THR A 337 10.73 -16.33 -19.40
CA THR A 337 10.04 -16.53 -18.11
C THR A 337 11.02 -16.58 -16.94
N LEU A 338 12.16 -17.27 -17.11
CA LEU A 338 13.21 -17.35 -16.09
C LEU A 338 13.87 -15.99 -15.83
N LEU A 339 14.21 -15.25 -16.90
CA LEU A 339 14.78 -13.93 -16.82
C LEU A 339 13.82 -12.92 -16.17
N SER A 340 12.50 -13.10 -16.28
CA SER A 340 11.53 -12.20 -15.64
C SER A 340 11.66 -12.17 -14.10
N MET A 341 12.33 -13.15 -13.49
CA MET A 341 12.61 -13.18 -12.05
C MET A 341 13.69 -12.16 -11.63
N ALA A 342 14.72 -11.96 -12.46
CA ALA A 342 15.89 -11.17 -12.07
C ALA A 342 15.59 -9.67 -11.83
N PRO A 343 14.75 -9.00 -12.64
CA PRO A 343 14.32 -7.63 -12.36
C PRO A 343 13.58 -7.51 -11.02
N GLY A 344 12.83 -8.53 -10.62
CA GLY A 344 12.19 -8.61 -9.31
C GLY A 344 13.21 -8.61 -8.17
N ALA A 345 14.20 -9.49 -8.24
CA ALA A 345 15.28 -9.56 -7.25
C ALA A 345 16.09 -8.24 -7.20
N ALA A 346 16.38 -7.66 -8.37
CA ALA A 346 17.04 -6.36 -8.46
C ALA A 346 16.23 -5.24 -7.83
N ALA A 347 14.90 -5.23 -7.98
CA ALA A 347 14.03 -4.24 -7.33
C ALA A 347 14.00 -4.38 -5.80
N VAL A 348 14.04 -5.61 -5.25
CA VAL A 348 14.17 -5.83 -3.80
C VAL A 348 15.49 -5.27 -3.29
N PHE A 349 16.61 -5.62 -3.95
CA PHE A 349 17.93 -5.10 -3.60
C PHE A 349 18.00 -3.58 -3.74
N GLY A 350 17.48 -3.04 -4.84
CA GLY A 350 17.40 -1.61 -5.12
C GLY A 350 16.60 -0.85 -4.07
N THR A 351 15.53 -1.44 -3.52
CA THR A 351 14.76 -0.84 -2.43
C THR A 351 15.62 -0.69 -1.16
N VAL A 352 16.39 -1.71 -0.81
CA VAL A 352 17.32 -1.65 0.33
C VAL A 352 18.39 -0.58 0.11
N VAL A 353 18.99 -0.53 -1.08
CA VAL A 353 19.99 0.49 -1.44
C VAL A 353 19.38 1.90 -1.36
N ALA A 354 18.18 2.10 -1.89
CA ALA A 354 17.50 3.40 -1.86
C ALA A 354 17.21 3.86 -0.42
N LEU A 355 16.82 2.94 0.48
CA LEU A 355 16.64 3.23 1.90
C LEU A 355 17.96 3.65 2.57
N VAL A 356 19.06 2.99 2.24
CA VAL A 356 20.40 3.37 2.71
C VAL A 356 20.78 4.76 2.21
N VAL A 357 20.58 5.04 0.91
CA VAL A 357 20.82 6.37 0.32
C VAL A 357 19.98 7.44 1.04
N ALA A 358 18.70 7.16 1.29
CA ALA A 358 17.81 8.09 2.01
C ALA A 358 18.27 8.38 3.45
N LYS A 359 18.90 7.39 4.10
CA LYS A 359 19.46 7.54 5.46
C LYS A 359 20.69 8.45 5.48
N TYR A 360 21.56 8.37 4.47
CA TYR A 360 22.80 9.16 4.39
C TYR A 360 22.63 10.53 3.69
N THR A 361 21.56 10.71 2.92
CA THR A 361 21.31 11.95 2.17
C THR A 361 19.97 12.58 2.59
N ASN A 362 18.94 12.45 1.75
CA ASN A 362 17.56 12.80 2.04
C ASN A 362 16.64 11.98 1.12
N ARG A 363 15.32 12.05 1.34
CA ARG A 363 14.34 11.22 0.63
C ARG A 363 14.21 11.64 -0.84
N THR A 364 14.33 12.93 -1.14
CA THR A 364 14.31 13.46 -2.51
C THR A 364 15.48 12.92 -3.34
N ILE A 365 16.71 12.93 -2.82
CA ILE A 365 17.90 12.44 -3.51
C ILE A 365 17.78 10.93 -3.76
N ALA A 366 17.31 10.17 -2.77
CA ALA A 366 17.08 8.74 -2.94
C ALA A 366 16.04 8.44 -4.04
N ALA A 367 14.95 9.21 -4.09
CA ALA A 367 13.96 9.09 -5.15
C ALA A 367 14.54 9.41 -6.54
N VAL A 368 15.26 10.54 -6.67
CA VAL A 368 15.89 10.96 -7.93
C VAL A 368 16.94 9.95 -8.40
N TYR A 369 17.74 9.39 -7.49
CA TYR A 369 18.72 8.34 -7.82
C TYR A 369 18.08 7.14 -8.51
N THR A 370 16.98 6.61 -7.96
CA THR A 370 16.27 5.45 -8.55
C THR A 370 15.68 5.76 -9.93
N LEU A 371 15.21 7.00 -10.15
CA LEU A 371 14.70 7.45 -11.43
C LEU A 371 15.83 7.63 -12.47
N ILE A 372 16.99 8.14 -12.08
CA ILE A 372 18.16 8.26 -12.96
C ILE A 372 18.61 6.88 -13.44
N LEU A 373 18.72 5.90 -12.54
CA LEU A 373 19.02 4.51 -12.92
C LEU A 373 18.03 3.98 -13.96
N SER A 374 16.75 4.34 -13.80
CA SER A 374 15.71 3.90 -14.70
C SER A 374 15.81 4.56 -16.07
N CYS A 375 16.12 5.85 -16.13
CA CYS A 375 16.41 6.56 -17.37
C CYS A 375 17.58 5.93 -18.12
N ILE A 376 18.67 5.60 -17.42
CA ILE A 376 19.82 4.88 -17.99
C ILE A 376 19.36 3.54 -18.57
N GLY A 377 18.54 2.80 -17.82
CA GLY A 377 17.99 1.52 -18.28
C GLY A 377 17.18 1.63 -19.59
N VAL A 378 16.31 2.64 -19.68
CA VAL A 378 15.51 2.87 -20.89
C VAL A 378 16.40 3.23 -22.08
N ILE A 379 17.39 4.10 -21.87
CA ILE A 379 18.38 4.48 -22.90
C ILE A 379 19.09 3.22 -23.40
N MET A 380 19.60 2.38 -22.51
CA MET A 380 20.26 1.12 -22.87
C MET A 380 19.38 0.19 -23.72
N MET A 381 18.06 0.12 -23.45
CA MET A 381 17.15 -0.76 -24.19
C MET A 381 16.95 -0.39 -25.68
N PHE A 382 17.15 0.88 -26.06
CA PHE A 382 16.97 1.33 -27.45
C PHE A 382 18.24 1.83 -28.14
N THR A 383 19.27 2.26 -27.42
CA THR A 383 20.53 2.70 -28.05
C THR A 383 21.50 1.56 -28.33
N ILE A 384 21.46 0.50 -27.53
CA ILE A 384 22.37 -0.63 -27.69
C ILE A 384 21.93 -1.48 -28.89
N PRO A 385 22.85 -1.83 -29.80
CA PRO A 385 22.56 -2.69 -30.94
C PRO A 385 21.93 -4.02 -30.55
N SER A 386 21.09 -4.58 -31.44
CA SER A 386 20.38 -5.84 -31.20
C SER A 386 21.30 -7.04 -30.96
N GLU A 387 22.56 -6.96 -31.39
CA GLU A 387 23.60 -7.97 -31.18
C GLU A 387 23.96 -8.17 -29.70
N HIS A 388 23.83 -7.13 -28.88
CA HIS A 388 24.17 -7.17 -27.45
C HIS A 388 22.93 -7.37 -26.58
N ILE A 389 22.27 -8.51 -26.75
CA ILE A 389 21.01 -8.89 -26.08
C ILE A 389 21.11 -8.77 -24.54
N SER A 390 22.21 -9.22 -23.95
CA SER A 390 22.43 -9.18 -22.50
C SER A 390 22.50 -7.76 -21.95
N ALA A 391 23.09 -6.83 -22.68
CA ALA A 391 23.18 -5.43 -22.27
C ALA A 391 21.82 -4.73 -22.38
N ARG A 392 21.00 -5.04 -23.40
CA ARG A 392 19.61 -4.56 -23.51
C ARG A 392 18.74 -5.07 -22.36
N TYR A 393 18.94 -6.33 -21.97
CA TYR A 393 18.28 -6.91 -20.80
C TYR A 393 18.72 -6.26 -19.49
N GLY A 394 20.03 -5.97 -19.32
CA GLY A 394 20.51 -5.17 -18.19
C GLY A 394 19.84 -3.80 -18.12
N GLY A 395 19.58 -3.17 -19.27
CA GLY A 395 18.77 -1.96 -19.36
C GLY A 395 17.35 -2.13 -18.80
N TYR A 396 16.65 -3.21 -19.17
CA TYR A 396 15.32 -3.52 -18.65
C TYR A 396 15.30 -3.71 -17.13
N VAL A 397 16.31 -4.39 -16.58
CA VAL A 397 16.47 -4.59 -15.12
C VAL A 397 16.65 -3.24 -14.39
N LEU A 398 17.44 -2.33 -14.97
CA LEU A 398 17.64 -0.98 -14.43
C LEU A 398 16.38 -0.11 -14.55
N THR A 399 15.61 -0.24 -15.64
CA THR A 399 14.35 0.48 -15.82
C THR A 399 13.38 0.19 -14.68
N LEU A 400 13.28 -1.06 -14.21
CA LEU A 400 12.35 -1.44 -13.14
C LEU A 400 12.71 -0.94 -11.74
N GLN A 401 13.73 -0.07 -11.60
CA GLN A 401 14.03 0.62 -10.34
C GLN A 401 13.12 1.84 -10.09
N PHE A 402 12.46 2.38 -11.13
CA PHE A 402 11.67 3.61 -11.02
C PHE A 402 10.55 3.54 -9.98
N PRO A 403 9.85 2.41 -9.74
CA PRO A 403 8.77 2.38 -8.77
C PRO A 403 9.25 2.73 -7.38
N ILE A 404 10.52 2.46 -7.02
CA ILE A 404 11.05 2.69 -5.68
C ILE A 404 10.88 4.15 -5.24
N CYS A 405 10.84 5.11 -6.17
CA CYS A 405 10.62 6.52 -5.84
C CYS A 405 9.29 6.78 -5.10
N ILE A 406 8.25 5.98 -5.36
CA ILE A 406 6.91 6.12 -4.77
C ILE A 406 6.94 5.92 -3.26
N LEU A 407 7.85 5.09 -2.74
CA LEU A 407 8.05 4.91 -1.30
C LEU A 407 8.33 6.25 -0.61
N PHE A 408 9.15 7.10 -1.24
CA PHE A 408 9.49 8.42 -0.72
C PHE A 408 8.34 9.42 -0.91
N VAL A 409 7.59 9.32 -2.01
CA VAL A 409 6.40 10.15 -2.28
C VAL A 409 5.29 9.90 -1.25
N ILE A 410 5.03 8.64 -0.90
CA ILE A 410 4.08 8.28 0.17
C ILE A 410 4.51 8.95 1.48
N THR A 411 5.82 9.04 1.74
CA THR A 411 6.33 9.72 2.93
C THR A 411 6.10 11.23 2.87
N PHE A 412 6.23 11.86 1.69
CA PHE A 412 5.89 13.27 1.50
C PHE A 412 4.41 13.56 1.74
N MET A 413 3.53 12.62 1.42
CA MET A 413 2.09 12.75 1.69
C MET A 413 1.77 12.55 3.18
N THR A 414 2.20 11.42 3.73
CA THR A 414 1.85 11.02 5.11
C THR A 414 2.46 11.91 6.17
N ALA A 415 3.68 12.41 5.94
CA ALA A 415 4.40 13.28 6.87
C ALA A 415 4.43 14.76 6.46
N GLY A 416 4.05 15.11 5.22
CA GLY A 416 4.10 16.49 4.72
C GLY A 416 2.75 17.18 4.61
N VAL A 417 1.63 16.46 4.77
CA VAL A 417 0.27 17.02 4.70
C VAL A 417 -0.41 16.84 6.04
N GLY A 418 -0.95 17.93 6.59
CA GLY A 418 -1.72 17.95 7.84
C GLY A 418 -3.21 18.14 7.58
N GLY A 419 -4.06 17.73 8.53
CA GLY A 419 -5.52 17.83 8.42
C GLY A 419 -6.17 16.60 7.78
N SER A 420 -7.20 16.07 8.41
CA SER A 420 -7.94 14.86 8.01
C SER A 420 -8.52 14.97 6.59
N THR A 421 -9.24 16.07 6.30
CA THR A 421 -9.91 16.29 5.00
C THR A 421 -8.90 16.59 3.91
N LYS A 422 -7.81 17.31 4.22
CA LYS A 422 -6.72 17.60 3.28
C LYS A 422 -5.97 16.33 2.89
N LYS A 423 -5.63 15.46 3.86
CA LYS A 423 -5.01 14.15 3.60
C LYS A 423 -5.89 13.27 2.73
N PHE A 424 -7.20 13.25 2.96
CA PHE A 424 -8.14 12.53 2.11
C PHE A 424 -8.11 13.03 0.65
N ALA A 425 -8.15 14.35 0.44
CA ALA A 425 -8.08 14.93 -0.91
C ALA A 425 -6.78 14.55 -1.63
N PHE A 426 -5.64 14.63 -0.93
CA PHE A 426 -4.35 14.19 -1.48
C PHE A 426 -4.32 12.69 -1.78
N GLY A 427 -4.93 11.85 -0.92
CA GLY A 427 -5.09 10.42 -1.15
C GLY A 427 -5.92 10.12 -2.41
N ALA A 428 -7.03 10.83 -2.61
CA ALA A 428 -7.86 10.69 -3.81
C ALA A 428 -7.10 11.12 -5.08
N ALA A 429 -6.36 12.23 -5.03
CA ALA A 429 -5.52 12.68 -6.14
C ALA A 429 -4.41 11.67 -6.48
N TYR A 430 -3.79 11.06 -5.46
CA TYR A 430 -2.81 9.99 -5.64
C TYR A 430 -3.40 8.80 -6.37
N GLN A 431 -4.57 8.30 -5.93
CA GLN A 431 -5.21 7.12 -6.54
C GLN A 431 -5.70 7.41 -7.97
N LEU A 432 -6.29 8.58 -8.19
CA LEU A 432 -6.72 9.01 -9.51
C LEU A 432 -5.53 9.13 -10.48
N GLY A 433 -4.43 9.75 -10.04
CA GLY A 433 -3.21 9.86 -10.84
C GLY A 433 -2.63 8.49 -11.18
N TYR A 434 -2.59 7.58 -10.21
CA TYR A 434 -2.11 6.21 -10.39
C TYR A 434 -2.93 5.46 -11.44
N ALA A 435 -4.26 5.54 -11.36
CA ALA A 435 -5.15 4.88 -12.33
C ALA A 435 -5.01 5.50 -13.73
N VAL A 436 -5.01 6.83 -13.84
CA VAL A 436 -4.88 7.53 -15.14
C VAL A 436 -3.55 7.17 -15.82
N GLY A 437 -2.43 7.21 -15.09
CA GLY A 437 -1.14 6.83 -15.65
C GLY A 437 -1.14 5.39 -16.17
N ASN A 438 -1.67 4.45 -15.37
CA ASN A 438 -1.73 3.05 -15.75
C ASN A 438 -2.71 2.74 -16.90
N ILE A 439 -3.76 3.56 -17.08
CA ILE A 439 -4.65 3.47 -18.25
C ILE A 439 -3.90 3.88 -19.52
N ILE A 440 -3.10 4.95 -19.45
CA ILE A 440 -2.35 5.50 -20.59
C ILE A 440 -1.16 4.59 -20.97
N GLY A 441 -0.49 3.98 -19.99
CA GLY A 441 0.72 3.16 -20.19
C GLY A 441 0.66 2.15 -21.33
N PRO A 442 -0.24 1.15 -21.28
CA PRO A 442 -0.38 0.14 -22.34
C PRO A 442 -0.68 0.71 -23.73
N GLN A 443 -1.31 1.88 -23.80
CA GLN A 443 -1.68 2.52 -25.07
C GLN A 443 -0.47 3.10 -25.82
N THR A 444 0.66 3.29 -25.14
CA THR A 444 1.92 3.71 -25.77
C THR A 444 2.61 2.57 -26.54
N PHE A 445 2.26 1.31 -26.23
CA PHE A 445 2.80 0.12 -26.89
C PHE A 445 1.98 -0.21 -28.14
N ARG A 446 2.37 0.40 -29.26
CA ARG A 446 1.67 0.22 -30.53
C ARG A 446 2.11 -1.06 -31.24
N ALA A 447 1.14 -1.79 -31.77
CA ALA A 447 1.38 -3.06 -32.45
C ALA A 447 2.25 -2.95 -33.70
N ASN A 448 2.17 -1.83 -34.42
CA ASN A 448 2.95 -1.56 -35.64
C ASN A 448 4.44 -1.29 -35.37
N GLU A 449 4.84 -1.08 -34.12
CA GLU A 449 6.23 -0.84 -33.71
C GLU A 449 6.86 -2.07 -33.02
N ALA A 450 6.13 -3.18 -32.92
CA ALA A 450 6.66 -4.42 -32.39
C ALA A 450 7.85 -4.92 -33.26
N PRO A 451 8.89 -5.52 -32.66
CA PRO A 451 9.07 -5.80 -31.23
C PRO A 451 9.78 -4.68 -30.45
N ASN A 452 10.20 -3.60 -31.11
CA ASN A 452 11.06 -2.59 -30.48
C ASN A 452 10.29 -1.53 -29.70
N TYR A 453 9.03 -1.25 -30.04
CA TYR A 453 8.13 -0.30 -29.36
C TYR A 453 8.79 1.06 -29.09
N TYR A 454 9.29 1.72 -30.14
CA TYR A 454 10.05 2.96 -30.03
C TYR A 454 9.25 4.07 -29.33
N THR A 455 7.98 4.27 -29.71
CA THR A 455 7.11 5.27 -29.10
C THR A 455 6.99 5.02 -27.59
N ALA A 456 6.73 3.78 -27.17
CA ALA A 456 6.64 3.43 -25.75
C ALA A 456 7.92 3.75 -24.98
N LYS A 457 9.10 3.45 -25.54
CA LYS A 457 10.39 3.72 -24.90
C LYS A 457 10.69 5.22 -24.80
N TYR A 458 10.41 6.00 -25.85
CA TYR A 458 10.58 7.46 -25.82
C TYR A 458 9.63 8.13 -24.84
N THR A 459 8.35 7.74 -24.86
CA THR A 459 7.35 8.26 -23.91
C THR A 459 7.73 7.89 -22.49
N MET A 460 8.15 6.65 -22.24
CA MET A 460 8.62 6.21 -20.92
C MET A 460 9.80 7.05 -20.42
N LEU A 461 10.82 7.29 -21.25
CA LEU A 461 11.96 8.14 -20.87
C LEU A 461 11.54 9.58 -20.55
N ALA A 462 10.70 10.19 -21.40
CA ALA A 462 10.21 11.55 -21.21
C ALA A 462 9.44 11.69 -19.89
N PHE A 463 8.56 10.74 -19.57
CA PHE A 463 7.78 10.74 -18.35
C PHE A 463 8.61 10.42 -17.09
N LEU A 464 9.67 9.61 -17.21
CA LEU A 464 10.62 9.42 -16.11
C LEU A 464 11.41 10.71 -15.82
N ILE A 465 11.87 11.43 -16.85
CA ILE A 465 12.54 12.74 -16.69
C ILE A 465 11.55 13.75 -16.08
N PHE A 466 10.31 13.78 -16.55
CA PHE A 466 9.27 14.62 -15.98
C PHE A 466 9.01 14.29 -14.49
N THR A 467 9.03 13.00 -14.12
CA THR A 467 8.94 12.57 -12.72
C THR A 467 10.11 13.09 -11.89
N ILE A 468 11.34 13.06 -12.42
CA ILE A 468 12.52 13.63 -11.74
C ILE A 468 12.30 15.11 -11.45
N ILE A 469 11.81 15.86 -12.43
CA ILE A 469 11.51 17.29 -12.28
C ILE A 469 10.47 17.49 -11.17
N LEU A 470 9.34 16.77 -11.22
CA LEU A 470 8.26 16.90 -10.22
C LEU A 470 8.71 16.56 -8.80
N VAL A 471 9.41 15.44 -8.61
CA VAL A 471 9.95 15.02 -7.30
C VAL A 471 10.92 16.07 -6.76
N THR A 472 11.80 16.58 -7.63
CA THR A 472 12.77 17.61 -7.25
C THR A 472 12.08 18.93 -6.90
N THR A 473 11.04 19.32 -7.65
CA THR A 473 10.23 20.51 -7.35
C THR A 473 9.56 20.40 -5.98
N ILE A 474 8.97 19.25 -5.65
CA ILE A 474 8.38 19.01 -4.31
C ILE A 474 9.46 19.15 -3.22
N GLY A 475 10.63 18.52 -3.41
CA GLY A 475 11.75 18.61 -2.47
C GLY A 475 12.26 20.05 -2.27
N ILE A 476 12.35 20.83 -3.35
CA ILE A 476 12.74 22.25 -3.31
C ILE A 476 11.68 23.08 -2.56
N ILE A 477 10.39 22.87 -2.83
CA ILE A 477 9.29 23.56 -2.13
C ILE A 477 9.37 23.28 -0.62
N HIS A 478 9.52 22.01 -0.22
CA HIS A 478 9.64 21.62 1.18
C HIS A 478 10.88 22.25 1.84
N LYS A 479 12.04 22.22 1.16
CA LYS A 479 13.26 22.85 1.66
C LYS A 479 13.11 24.36 1.80
N PHE A 480 12.48 25.01 0.83
CA PHE A 480 12.22 26.45 0.86
C PHE A 480 11.30 26.83 2.02
N TRP A 481 10.19 26.11 2.21
CA TRP A 481 9.28 26.35 3.33
C TRP A 481 9.92 26.09 4.68
N ASN A 482 10.71 25.03 4.82
CA ASN A 482 11.46 24.77 6.06
C ASN A 482 12.46 25.89 6.35
N THR A 483 13.25 26.30 5.35
CA THR A 483 14.24 27.39 5.51
C THR A 483 13.58 28.71 5.89
N THR A 484 12.43 29.03 5.30
CA THR A 484 11.66 30.24 5.64
C THR A 484 11.12 30.17 7.07
N ARG A 485 10.60 29.02 7.49
CA ARG A 485 10.13 28.80 8.87
C ARG A 485 11.27 28.86 9.88
N ASP A 486 12.41 28.23 9.58
CA ASP A 486 13.60 28.26 10.45
C ASP A 486 14.15 29.69 10.61
N LYS A 487 14.16 30.49 9.52
CA LYS A 487 14.51 31.91 9.59
C LYS A 487 13.55 32.69 10.48
N GLN A 488 12.23 32.49 10.31
CA GLN A 488 11.24 33.17 11.13
C GLN A 488 11.37 32.78 12.61
N ASP A 489 11.56 31.50 12.92
CA ASP A 489 11.74 31.02 14.29
C ASP A 489 13.04 31.58 14.92
N SER A 490 14.10 31.77 14.12
CA SER A 490 15.32 32.45 14.60
C SER A 490 15.11 33.94 14.91
N ILE A 491 14.30 34.64 14.12
CA ILE A 491 13.95 36.06 14.34
C ILE A 491 13.07 36.19 15.59
N ASP A 492 12.08 35.32 15.73
CA ASP A 492 11.18 35.32 16.88
C ASP A 492 11.93 35.00 18.18
N ALA A 493 12.90 34.08 18.14
CA ALA A 493 13.79 33.82 19.27
C ALA A 493 14.66 35.03 19.64
N GLN A 494 15.17 35.78 18.64
CA GLN A 494 15.90 37.04 18.88
C GLN A 494 15.00 38.13 19.47
N ASN A 495 13.73 38.16 19.09
CA ASN A 495 12.74 39.12 19.57
C ASN A 495 12.09 38.69 20.91
N GLY A 496 12.53 37.59 21.52
CA GLY A 496 11.98 37.08 22.78
C GLY A 496 10.53 36.60 22.70
N VAL A 497 10.03 36.30 21.50
CA VAL A 497 8.67 35.80 21.30
C VAL A 497 8.61 34.33 21.70
N VAL A 498 8.03 34.04 22.86
CA VAL A 498 7.76 32.67 23.30
C VAL A 498 6.44 32.22 22.69
N HIS A 499 6.52 31.29 21.73
CA HIS A 499 5.32 30.65 21.20
C HIS A 499 4.78 29.68 22.24
N GLU A 500 3.49 29.81 22.59
CA GLU A 500 2.78 28.75 23.30
C GLU A 500 2.83 27.49 22.43
N ARG A 501 3.56 26.46 22.89
CA ARG A 501 3.35 25.11 22.36
C ARG A 501 1.93 24.74 22.76
N ILE A 502 1.07 24.56 21.78
CA ILE A 502 -0.26 24.04 22.04
C ILE A 502 0.00 22.63 22.61
N GLU A 503 -0.31 22.42 23.90
CA GLU A 503 -0.29 21.05 24.44
C GLU A 503 -1.22 20.23 23.57
N ASN A 504 -0.82 19.01 23.20
CA ASN A 504 -1.64 18.12 22.39
C ASN A 504 -1.89 18.61 20.93
N GLU A 505 -0.98 19.40 20.32
CA GLU A 505 -1.00 19.83 18.90
C GLU A 505 -1.34 18.71 17.90
N GLU A 506 -0.82 17.50 18.15
CA GLU A 506 -1.05 16.32 17.31
C GLU A 506 -2.51 15.89 17.23
N PHE A 507 -3.34 16.40 18.15
CA PHE A 507 -4.76 16.12 18.28
C PHE A 507 -5.66 17.27 17.80
N ALA A 508 -5.08 18.43 17.51
CA ALA A 508 -5.78 19.49 16.82
C ALA A 508 -5.81 19.14 15.32
N ASP A 509 -7.00 19.05 14.71
CA ASP A 509 -7.16 18.80 13.26
C ASP A 509 -6.81 20.07 12.45
N LEU A 510 -5.57 20.51 12.61
CA LEU A 510 -4.97 21.65 11.95
C LEU A 510 -4.19 21.18 10.73
N THR A 511 -4.21 22.02 9.70
CA THR A 511 -3.45 21.79 8.48
C THR A 511 -1.99 22.16 8.67
N ASP A 512 -1.13 21.60 7.82
CA ASP A 512 0.32 21.84 7.83
C ASP A 512 0.71 23.32 7.63
N PHE A 513 -0.13 24.12 6.97
CA PHE A 513 0.08 25.57 6.86
C PHE A 513 -0.26 26.32 8.16
N ARG A 514 -1.23 25.83 8.93
CA ARG A 514 -1.64 26.43 10.22
C ARG A 514 -0.73 26.01 11.37
N LEU A 515 -0.13 24.82 11.28
CA LEU A 515 0.85 24.34 12.25
C LEU A 515 2.22 24.98 12.00
N ARG A 516 2.60 25.90 12.88
CA ARG A 516 3.87 26.61 12.81
C ARG A 516 5.08 25.70 13.12
N SER A 517 4.91 24.77 14.06
CA SER A 517 5.91 23.76 14.45
C SER A 517 6.18 22.73 13.35
N PHE A 518 5.32 22.64 12.34
CA PHE A 518 5.40 21.62 11.31
C PHE A 518 6.64 21.81 10.42
N ARG A 519 7.35 20.72 10.16
CA ARG A 519 8.49 20.67 9.23
C ARG A 519 8.21 19.64 8.14
N TYR A 520 8.42 20.07 6.90
CA TYR A 520 8.15 19.25 5.73
C TYR A 520 9.28 18.24 5.50
N PRO A 521 8.97 17.00 5.11
CA PRO A 521 9.98 15.99 4.77
C PRO A 521 10.73 16.37 3.48
N VAL A 522 12.06 16.30 3.50
CA VAL A 522 12.93 16.56 2.33
C VAL A 522 13.55 15.26 1.82
#